data_AF-A0A1Y1WCL9-F1
#
_entry.id   AF-A0A1Y1WCL9-F1
#
_cell.length_a   1.000
_cell.length_b   1.000
_cell.length_c   1.000
_cell.angle_alpha   90.00
_cell.angle_beta   90.00
_cell.angle_gamma   90.00
#
_symmetry.space_group_name_H-M   'P 1'
#
loop_
_entity.id
_entity.type
_entity.pdbx_description
1 polymer ?
#
loop_
_entity_poly.entity_id
_entity_poly.type
_entity_poly.pdbx_seq_one_letter_code
_entity_poly.pdbx_strand_id
1 'polypeptide(L)'
;MVEYDLEDIDREWLRQANRERAESGVASDVSANVLETIVDGLEKEWFDLTKDAQKAISAQHQEQLPAEDAACAICGEEECDNTNAIVFCDGCNLAVHQDCYGVPYIPEGQWLCRRCMLAPDKAVACMFCPQRGGAFKKTTANKWAHLLCALWIPEVGIANTVYMEPIDSVDQIPRSRWRLYCHLCHRKQGACIQCAHRQCVTAFHATCARKARLAMIRKPRGSSRRPAVAAPMRRCG
;
A
#
# COMPACT_ATOMS: atom_id res chain seq x y z
N MET A 1 7.36 -24.99 -17.62
CA MET A 1 6.19 -24.16 -17.98
C MET A 1 5.03 -24.85 -17.28
N VAL A 2 4.37 -24.16 -16.37
CA VAL A 2 3.25 -24.74 -15.61
C VAL A 2 2.05 -24.77 -16.56
N GLU A 3 1.34 -25.88 -16.62
CA GLU A 3 0.10 -26.04 -17.40
C GLU A 3 -1.08 -25.75 -16.46
N TYR A 4 -2.11 -25.07 -16.97
CA TYR A 4 -3.30 -24.77 -16.20
C TYR A 4 -4.03 -26.06 -15.81
N ASP A 5 -4.29 -26.28 -14.52
CA ASP A 5 -5.09 -27.42 -14.03
C ASP A 5 -6.46 -26.91 -13.56
N LEU A 6 -7.52 -27.53 -14.06
CA LEU A 6 -8.89 -27.12 -13.74
C LEU A 6 -9.23 -27.51 -12.31
N GLU A 7 -9.50 -26.52 -11.47
CA GLU A 7 -9.95 -26.74 -10.10
C GLU A 7 -11.44 -27.09 -10.03
N ASP A 8 -11.91 -27.52 -8.86
CA ASP A 8 -13.32 -27.90 -8.66
C ASP A 8 -14.29 -26.74 -8.92
N ILE A 9 -13.86 -25.51 -8.63
CA ILE A 9 -14.61 -24.30 -8.93
C ILE A 9 -14.76 -24.11 -10.45
N ASP A 10 -13.68 -24.31 -11.22
CA ASP A 10 -13.70 -24.15 -12.67
C ASP A 10 -14.59 -25.18 -13.35
N ARG A 11 -14.59 -26.42 -12.82
CA ARG A 11 -15.47 -27.49 -13.31
C ARG A 11 -16.93 -27.17 -13.09
N GLU A 12 -17.30 -26.60 -11.94
CA GLU A 12 -18.68 -26.22 -11.68
C GLU A 12 -19.10 -25.00 -12.51
N TRP A 13 -18.21 -24.03 -12.66
CA TRP A 13 -18.42 -22.90 -13.57
C TRP A 13 -18.64 -23.37 -15.01
N LEU A 14 -17.81 -24.29 -15.52
CA LEU A 14 -17.93 -24.85 -16.86
C LEU A 14 -19.28 -25.56 -17.06
N ARG A 15 -19.75 -26.32 -16.06
CA ARG A 15 -21.08 -26.95 -16.08
C ARG A 15 -22.18 -25.89 -16.17
N GLN A 16 -22.08 -24.82 -15.39
CA GLN A 16 -23.05 -23.74 -15.44
C GLN A 16 -23.05 -23.03 -16.80
N ALA A 17 -21.88 -22.68 -17.32
CA ALA A 17 -21.72 -22.01 -18.60
C ALA A 17 -22.28 -22.85 -19.77
N ASN A 18 -22.05 -24.16 -19.77
CA ASN A 18 -22.62 -25.05 -20.79
C ASN A 18 -24.15 -25.13 -20.72
N ARG A 19 -24.75 -25.12 -19.51
CA ARG A 19 -26.21 -25.04 -19.37
C ARG A 19 -26.78 -23.76 -19.99
N GLU A 20 -26.17 -22.61 -19.68
CA GLU A 20 -26.59 -21.31 -20.23
C GLU A 20 -26.41 -21.25 -21.76
N ARG A 21 -25.34 -21.86 -22.30
CA ARG A 21 -25.10 -21.99 -23.75
C ARG A 21 -26.15 -22.86 -24.42
N ALA A 22 -26.57 -23.96 -23.78
CA ALA A 22 -27.62 -24.83 -24.28
C ALA A 22 -28.98 -24.10 -24.31
N GLU A 23 -29.31 -23.33 -23.27
CA GLU A 23 -30.49 -22.47 -23.23
C GLU A 23 -30.47 -21.39 -24.33
N SER A 24 -29.29 -20.91 -24.68
CA SER A 24 -29.07 -19.92 -25.75
C SER A 24 -29.03 -20.53 -27.16
N GLY A 25 -29.31 -21.83 -27.31
CA GLY A 25 -29.38 -22.52 -28.60
C GLY A 25 -28.03 -22.91 -29.21
N VAL A 26 -26.94 -22.90 -28.44
CA VAL A 26 -25.63 -23.37 -28.89
C VAL A 26 -25.55 -24.88 -28.67
N ALA A 27 -25.42 -25.65 -29.75
CA ALA A 27 -25.58 -27.10 -29.74
C ALA A 27 -24.38 -27.91 -29.17
N SER A 28 -23.23 -27.27 -28.92
CA SER A 28 -22.01 -27.96 -28.51
C SER A 28 -21.52 -27.49 -27.15
N ASP A 29 -21.37 -28.45 -26.23
CA ASP A 29 -20.75 -28.24 -24.93
C ASP A 29 -19.25 -28.01 -25.07
N VAL A 30 -18.71 -27.13 -24.24
CA VAL A 30 -17.27 -26.95 -24.08
C VAL A 30 -16.77 -28.02 -23.13
N SER A 31 -15.81 -28.84 -23.56
CA SER A 31 -15.20 -29.85 -22.69
C SER A 31 -14.16 -29.22 -21.75
N ALA A 32 -13.85 -29.92 -20.65
CA ALA A 32 -12.82 -29.51 -19.70
C ALA A 32 -11.47 -29.26 -20.41
N ASN A 33 -11.01 -30.21 -21.23
CA ASN A 33 -9.74 -30.07 -21.95
C ASN A 33 -9.69 -28.84 -22.86
N VAL A 34 -10.82 -28.46 -23.47
CA VAL A 34 -10.88 -27.26 -24.33
C VAL A 34 -10.75 -26.00 -23.48
N LEU A 35 -11.44 -25.92 -22.33
CA LEU A 35 -11.31 -24.80 -21.41
C LEU A 35 -9.87 -24.69 -20.89
N GLU A 36 -9.31 -25.81 -20.44
CA GLU A 36 -7.94 -25.92 -19.95
C GLU A 36 -6.93 -25.39 -20.99
N THR A 37 -7.02 -25.86 -22.23
CA THR A 37 -6.14 -25.43 -23.33
C THR A 37 -6.26 -23.93 -23.61
N ILE A 38 -7.48 -23.39 -23.56
CA ILE A 38 -7.72 -21.96 -23.81
C ILE A 38 -7.14 -21.11 -22.69
N VAL A 39 -7.39 -21.48 -21.43
CA VAL A 39 -6.90 -20.74 -20.27
C VAL A 39 -5.37 -20.79 -20.22
N ASP A 40 -4.78 -21.97 -20.39
CA ASP A 40 -3.32 -22.15 -20.48
C ASP A 40 -2.71 -21.26 -21.59
N GLY A 41 -3.35 -21.18 -22.76
CA GLY A 41 -2.93 -20.28 -23.84
C GLY A 41 -3.00 -18.81 -23.46
N LEU A 42 -4.11 -18.37 -22.86
CA LEU A 42 -4.30 -16.99 -22.42
C LEU A 42 -3.31 -16.60 -21.33
N GLU A 43 -3.03 -17.49 -20.38
CA GLU A 43 -2.05 -17.27 -19.32
C GLU A 43 -0.63 -17.12 -19.89
N LYS A 44 -0.25 -17.95 -20.87
CA LYS A 44 1.04 -17.85 -21.55
C LYS A 44 1.18 -16.55 -22.34
N GLU A 45 0.15 -16.16 -23.10
CA GLU A 45 0.15 -14.87 -23.81
C GLU A 45 0.21 -13.70 -22.83
N TRP A 46 -0.55 -13.75 -21.73
CA TRP A 46 -0.52 -12.72 -20.71
C TRP A 46 0.85 -12.62 -20.03
N PHE A 47 1.45 -13.77 -19.70
CA PHE A 47 2.81 -13.83 -19.19
C PHE A 47 3.79 -13.21 -20.20
N ASP A 48 3.70 -13.54 -21.48
CA ASP A 48 4.60 -12.98 -22.49
C ASP A 48 4.45 -11.47 -22.68
N LEU A 49 3.22 -10.94 -22.57
CA LEU A 49 2.95 -9.50 -22.63
C LEU A 49 3.45 -8.77 -21.39
N THR A 50 3.41 -9.41 -20.22
CA THR A 50 3.76 -8.78 -18.94
C THR A 50 5.16 -9.08 -18.45
N LYS A 51 5.84 -10.12 -18.94
CA LYS A 51 7.16 -10.55 -18.45
C LYS A 51 8.21 -9.47 -18.58
N ASP A 52 8.15 -8.63 -19.61
CA ASP A 52 9.13 -7.57 -19.81
C ASP A 52 8.83 -6.36 -18.91
N ALA A 53 7.56 -6.08 -18.64
CA ALA A 53 7.15 -5.10 -17.63
C ALA A 53 7.50 -5.59 -16.22
N GLN A 54 7.24 -6.85 -15.90
CA GLN A 54 7.64 -7.50 -14.65
C GLN A 54 9.17 -7.54 -14.50
N LYS A 55 9.91 -7.91 -15.54
CA LYS A 55 11.38 -7.88 -15.56
C LYS A 55 11.91 -6.47 -15.41
N ALA A 56 11.28 -5.46 -16.02
CA ALA A 56 11.70 -4.06 -15.83
C ALA A 56 11.43 -3.58 -14.40
N ILE A 57 10.32 -3.98 -13.79
CA ILE A 57 9.99 -3.71 -12.37
C ILE A 57 10.98 -4.43 -11.44
N SER A 58 11.33 -5.68 -11.72
CA SER A 58 12.29 -6.46 -10.94
C SER A 58 13.73 -5.98 -11.13
N ALA A 59 14.14 -5.66 -12.36
CA ALA A 59 15.47 -5.15 -12.69
C ALA A 59 15.71 -3.73 -12.14
N GLN A 60 14.67 -2.88 -12.07
CA GLN A 60 14.78 -1.59 -11.37
C GLN A 60 14.93 -1.73 -9.84
N HIS A 61 14.63 -2.90 -9.27
CA HIS A 61 14.74 -3.16 -7.83
C HIS A 61 15.94 -4.03 -7.43
N GLN A 62 16.68 -4.62 -8.37
CA GLN A 62 17.73 -5.60 -8.06
C GLN A 62 19.09 -4.98 -7.72
N GLU A 63 19.28 -3.66 -7.89
CA GLU A 63 20.52 -2.97 -7.50
C GLU A 63 20.48 -2.34 -6.08
N GLN A 64 19.41 -2.51 -5.30
CA GLN A 64 19.36 -2.02 -3.93
C GLN A 64 18.75 -3.04 -2.94
N LEU A 65 19.67 -3.80 -2.34
CA LEU A 65 19.58 -4.58 -1.09
C LEU A 65 19.03 -6.01 -1.20
N PRO A 66 19.68 -6.99 -0.54
CA PRO A 66 19.15 -8.35 -0.41
C PRO A 66 17.77 -8.33 0.26
N ALA A 67 16.88 -9.25 -0.15
CA ALA A 67 15.54 -9.41 0.41
C ALA A 67 15.49 -9.76 1.92
N GLU A 68 16.65 -9.86 2.58
CA GLU A 68 16.81 -10.24 3.98
C GLU A 68 16.65 -9.05 4.96
N ASP A 69 16.64 -7.80 4.48
CA ASP A 69 16.55 -6.57 5.32
C ASP A 69 15.40 -5.60 4.92
N ALA A 70 14.28 -6.13 4.42
CA ALA A 70 13.19 -5.28 3.90
C ALA A 70 12.29 -4.74 5.04
N ALA A 71 12.57 -3.52 5.51
CA ALA A 71 11.75 -2.85 6.52
C ALA A 71 10.36 -2.43 5.98
N CYS A 72 9.31 -2.58 6.81
CA CYS A 72 7.96 -2.15 6.46
C CYS A 72 7.89 -0.62 6.26
N ALA A 73 7.35 -0.18 5.12
CA ALA A 73 7.29 1.24 4.73
C ALA A 73 6.43 2.13 5.65
N ILE A 74 5.68 1.56 6.60
CA ILE A 74 4.77 2.27 7.51
C ILE A 74 5.36 2.37 8.92
N CYS A 75 5.72 1.24 9.54
CA CYS A 75 6.31 1.24 10.89
C CYS A 75 7.82 1.49 10.87
N GLY A 76 8.51 1.11 9.79
CA GLY A 76 9.96 1.17 9.66
C GLY A 76 10.69 0.05 10.38
N GLU A 77 9.97 -0.98 10.85
CA GLU A 77 10.54 -2.16 11.53
C GLU A 77 10.72 -3.30 10.53
N GLU A 78 11.72 -4.14 10.80
CA GLU A 78 12.08 -5.34 10.01
C GLU A 78 11.51 -6.63 10.64
N GLU A 79 11.10 -6.58 11.92
CA GLU A 79 10.56 -7.74 12.64
C GLU A 79 9.25 -8.22 11.99
N CYS A 80 9.20 -9.49 11.59
CA CYS A 80 7.99 -10.15 11.14
C CYS A 80 7.76 -11.43 11.96
N ASP A 81 6.52 -11.66 12.38
CA ASP A 81 6.09 -12.94 12.95
C ASP A 81 5.13 -13.64 11.97
N ASN A 82 4.78 -14.91 12.25
CA ASN A 82 3.90 -15.70 11.38
C ASN A 82 2.46 -15.15 11.29
N THR A 83 2.05 -14.26 12.19
CA THR A 83 0.70 -13.65 12.21
C THR A 83 0.65 -12.29 11.54
N ASN A 84 1.79 -11.60 11.43
CA ASN A 84 1.94 -10.26 10.90
C ASN A 84 3.17 -10.20 9.98
N ALA A 85 3.15 -11.02 8.93
CA ALA A 85 4.18 -11.05 7.91
C ALA A 85 4.32 -9.72 7.13
N ILE A 86 5.51 -9.49 6.57
CA ILE A 86 5.75 -8.42 5.58
C ILE A 86 5.37 -8.96 4.20
N VAL A 87 4.49 -8.24 3.52
CA VAL A 87 4.00 -8.57 2.18
C VAL A 87 4.54 -7.56 1.17
N PHE A 88 4.92 -8.05 0.00
CA PHE A 88 5.48 -7.25 -1.10
C PHE A 88 4.45 -7.11 -2.22
N CYS A 89 4.24 -5.88 -2.67
CA CYS A 89 3.34 -5.63 -3.80
C CYS A 89 4.00 -6.01 -5.12
N ASP A 90 3.44 -6.95 -5.87
CA ASP A 90 4.00 -7.40 -7.15
C ASP A 90 4.09 -6.29 -8.22
N GLY A 91 3.20 -5.30 -8.17
CA GLY A 91 3.22 -4.19 -9.13
C GLY A 91 4.23 -3.06 -8.81
N CYS A 92 4.82 -3.00 -7.61
CA CYS A 92 5.71 -1.88 -7.25
C CYS A 92 6.69 -2.13 -6.12
N ASN A 93 6.85 -3.37 -5.69
CA ASN A 93 7.72 -3.81 -4.61
C ASN A 93 7.55 -3.05 -3.28
N LEU A 94 6.33 -2.60 -2.98
CA LEU A 94 6.02 -1.99 -1.69
C LEU A 94 6.02 -3.08 -0.61
N ALA A 95 6.94 -2.99 0.35
CA ALA A 95 6.99 -3.85 1.54
C ALA A 95 6.19 -3.24 2.71
N VAL A 96 5.20 -3.97 3.22
CA VAL A 96 4.40 -3.57 4.38
C VAL A 96 3.98 -4.76 5.22
N HIS A 97 3.90 -4.59 6.53
CA HIS A 97 3.21 -5.54 7.40
C HIS A 97 1.71 -5.62 7.10
N GLN A 98 1.15 -6.83 7.24
CA GLN A 98 -0.30 -7.07 7.13
C GLN A 98 -1.11 -6.11 8.01
N ASP A 99 -0.79 -6.03 9.31
CA ASP A 99 -1.47 -5.13 10.25
C ASP A 99 -1.24 -3.65 9.94
N CYS A 100 -0.06 -3.30 9.41
CA CYS A 100 0.24 -1.90 9.13
C CYS A 100 -0.54 -1.36 7.93
N TYR A 101 -0.77 -2.19 6.91
CA TYR A 101 -1.49 -1.81 5.70
C TYR A 101 -2.97 -2.23 5.69
N GLY A 102 -3.36 -3.10 6.62
CA GLY A 102 -4.71 -3.66 6.73
C GLY A 102 -4.99 -4.73 5.68
N VAL A 103 -4.10 -5.71 5.56
CA VAL A 103 -4.26 -6.90 4.71
C VAL A 103 -4.89 -8.00 5.56
N PRO A 104 -6.15 -8.41 5.31
CA PRO A 104 -6.86 -9.37 6.16
C PRO A 104 -6.35 -10.81 6.01
N TYR A 105 -5.88 -11.17 4.81
CA TYR A 105 -5.27 -12.45 4.49
C TYR A 105 -4.33 -12.26 3.29
N ILE A 106 -3.26 -13.05 3.24
CA ILE A 106 -2.32 -13.09 2.11
C ILE A 106 -2.91 -14.06 1.07
N PRO A 107 -3.18 -13.61 -0.18
CA PRO A 107 -3.64 -14.50 -1.23
C PRO A 107 -2.52 -15.47 -1.64
N GLU A 108 -2.88 -16.66 -2.14
CA GLU A 108 -1.90 -17.64 -2.65
C GLU A 108 -1.20 -17.20 -3.94
N GLY A 109 -1.77 -16.19 -4.63
CA GLY A 109 -1.21 -15.58 -5.83
C GLY A 109 -0.72 -14.14 -5.61
N GLN A 110 -0.81 -13.33 -6.67
CA GLN A 110 -0.33 -11.95 -6.63
C GLN A 110 -1.03 -11.09 -5.58
N TRP A 111 -0.26 -10.26 -4.88
CA TRP A 111 -0.78 -9.21 -4.01
C TRP A 111 -0.41 -7.83 -4.58
N LEU A 112 -1.42 -7.00 -4.80
CA LEU A 112 -1.25 -5.62 -5.26
C LEU A 112 -1.67 -4.64 -4.17
N CYS A 113 -0.87 -3.60 -3.91
CA CYS A 113 -1.30 -2.52 -3.03
C CYS A 113 -2.48 -1.74 -3.68
N ARG A 114 -3.26 -0.98 -2.88
CA ARG A 114 -4.41 -0.21 -3.39
C ARG A 114 -4.04 0.76 -4.51
N ARG A 115 -2.83 1.31 -4.49
CA ARG A 115 -2.34 2.17 -5.58
C ARG A 115 -2.24 1.39 -6.89
N CYS A 116 -1.61 0.22 -6.90
CA CYS A 116 -1.45 -0.60 -8.10
C CYS A 116 -2.80 -1.15 -8.58
N MET A 117 -3.69 -1.56 -7.67
CA MET A 117 -5.04 -2.01 -8.04
C MET A 117 -5.87 -0.92 -8.73
N LEU A 118 -5.85 0.32 -8.21
CA LEU A 118 -6.78 1.38 -8.65
C LEU A 118 -6.16 2.38 -9.64
N ALA A 119 -4.84 2.44 -9.70
CA ALA A 119 -4.07 3.43 -10.45
C ALA A 119 -2.70 2.86 -10.89
N PRO A 120 -2.67 1.77 -11.68
CA PRO A 120 -1.42 1.13 -12.11
C PRO A 120 -0.53 2.09 -12.91
N ASP A 121 -1.11 2.79 -13.90
CA ASP A 121 -0.36 3.67 -14.81
C ASP A 121 -0.38 5.14 -14.40
N LYS A 122 -1.04 5.48 -13.28
CA LYS A 122 -1.23 6.86 -12.85
C LYS A 122 -0.34 7.18 -11.66
N ALA A 123 0.50 8.19 -11.81
CA ALA A 123 1.23 8.76 -10.69
C ALA A 123 0.25 9.34 -9.66
N VAL A 124 0.25 8.79 -8.45
CA VAL A 124 -0.52 9.32 -7.32
C VAL A 124 0.36 10.21 -6.45
N ALA A 125 -0.23 11.22 -5.85
CA ALA A 125 0.46 12.13 -4.93
C ALA A 125 -0.24 12.12 -3.57
N CYS A 126 0.56 12.14 -2.50
CA CYS A 126 0.04 12.29 -1.15
C CYS A 126 -0.43 13.74 -0.95
N MET A 127 -1.64 13.93 -0.44
CA MET A 127 -2.12 15.27 -0.12
C MET A 127 -1.42 15.90 1.09
N PHE A 128 -0.76 15.11 1.94
CA PHE A 128 -0.14 15.59 3.17
C PHE A 128 1.36 15.89 3.06
N CYS A 129 2.04 15.45 2.01
CA CYS A 129 3.48 15.67 1.86
C CYS A 129 3.92 15.63 0.39
N PRO A 130 5.12 16.16 0.06
CA PRO A 130 5.63 16.15 -1.32
C PRO A 130 6.27 14.83 -1.76
N GLN A 131 6.38 13.82 -0.88
CA GLN A 131 7.10 12.58 -1.18
C GLN A 131 6.29 11.69 -2.13
N ARG A 132 7.00 11.04 -3.07
CA ARG A 132 6.47 10.04 -4.00
C ARG A 132 6.77 8.62 -3.48
N GLY A 133 6.06 7.62 -4.00
CA GLY A 133 6.21 6.22 -3.58
C GLY A 133 5.65 5.94 -2.18
N GLY A 134 5.83 4.74 -1.64
CA GLY A 134 5.34 4.36 -0.30
C GLY A 134 3.89 3.85 -0.27
N ALA A 135 3.38 3.60 0.95
CA ALA A 135 2.08 2.96 1.17
C ALA A 135 0.92 3.97 1.14
N PHE A 136 0.05 3.85 0.13
CA PHE A 136 -1.09 4.74 -0.08
C PHE A 136 -2.44 4.08 0.22
N LYS A 137 -3.38 4.90 0.68
CA LYS A 137 -4.82 4.62 0.75
C LYS A 137 -5.62 5.82 0.24
N LYS A 138 -6.88 5.58 -0.13
CA LYS A 138 -7.82 6.63 -0.49
C LYS A 138 -8.36 7.31 0.77
N THR A 139 -8.59 8.62 0.67
CA THR A 139 -9.36 9.36 1.66
C THR A 139 -10.86 9.26 1.36
N THR A 140 -11.72 9.62 2.32
CA THR A 140 -13.18 9.79 2.09
C THR A 140 -13.49 10.78 0.95
N ALA A 141 -12.65 11.78 0.72
CA ALA A 141 -12.75 12.73 -0.40
C ALA A 141 -12.10 12.22 -1.71
N ASN A 142 -11.87 10.92 -1.86
CA ASN A 142 -11.25 10.28 -3.03
C ASN A 142 -9.84 10.77 -3.43
N LYS A 143 -9.14 11.50 -2.55
CA LYS A 143 -7.73 11.86 -2.69
C LYS A 143 -6.83 10.72 -2.19
N TRP A 144 -5.55 10.80 -2.51
CA TRP A 144 -4.55 9.84 -2.04
C TRP A 144 -3.75 10.42 -0.89
N ALA A 145 -3.46 9.58 0.09
CA ALA A 145 -2.60 9.92 1.20
C ALA A 145 -1.77 8.71 1.63
N HIS A 146 -0.57 8.97 2.14
CA HIS A 146 0.22 7.93 2.80
C HIS A 146 -0.44 7.51 4.11
N LEU A 147 -0.47 6.22 4.39
CA LEU A 147 -0.84 5.73 5.73
C LEU A 147 0.08 6.28 6.81
N LEU A 148 1.38 6.37 6.54
CA LEU A 148 2.32 7.04 7.45
C LEU A 148 1.90 8.49 7.74
N CYS A 149 1.50 9.28 6.74
CA CYS A 149 1.05 10.65 7.00
C CYS A 149 -0.23 10.67 7.85
N ALA A 150 -1.20 9.83 7.55
CA ALA A 150 -2.46 9.74 8.29
C ALA A 150 -2.23 9.36 9.76
N LEU A 151 -1.36 8.38 10.03
CA LEU A 151 -1.06 7.92 11.39
C LEU A 151 -0.35 8.96 12.26
N TRP A 152 0.33 9.92 11.65
CA TRP A 152 1.17 10.88 12.36
C TRP A 152 0.56 12.28 12.47
N ILE A 153 -0.40 12.63 11.60
CA ILE A 153 -1.17 13.87 11.74
C ILE A 153 -2.28 13.62 12.76
N PRO A 154 -2.25 14.27 13.94
CA PRO A 154 -3.12 13.87 15.06
C PRO A 154 -4.62 13.96 14.80
N GLU A 155 -5.05 14.84 13.90
CA GLU A 155 -6.46 15.07 13.57
C GLU A 155 -6.97 14.17 12.44
N VAL A 156 -6.09 13.43 11.78
CA VAL A 156 -6.48 12.48 10.73
C VAL A 156 -6.85 11.15 11.36
N GLY A 157 -7.95 10.55 10.88
CA GLY A 157 -8.38 9.23 11.29
C GLY A 157 -8.22 8.19 10.19
N ILE A 158 -8.57 6.96 10.55
CA ILE A 158 -8.73 5.83 9.63
C ILE A 158 -10.03 5.15 10.02
N ALA A 159 -11.02 5.18 9.12
CA ALA A 159 -12.39 4.79 9.42
C ALA A 159 -12.52 3.30 9.82
N ASN A 160 -11.81 2.41 9.11
CA ASN A 160 -11.70 1.01 9.49
C ASN A 160 -10.25 0.67 9.83
N THR A 161 -9.99 0.33 11.09
CA THR A 161 -8.63 0.02 11.58
C THR A 161 -8.19 -1.42 11.30
N VAL A 162 -9.07 -2.27 10.77
CA VAL A 162 -8.71 -3.63 10.30
C VAL A 162 -8.18 -3.55 8.88
N TYR A 163 -8.93 -2.92 7.98
CA TYR A 163 -8.51 -2.72 6.58
C TYR A 163 -7.64 -1.48 6.38
N MET A 164 -7.43 -0.70 7.45
CA MET A 164 -6.66 0.55 7.44
C MET A 164 -7.13 1.52 6.35
N GLU A 165 -8.43 1.60 6.09
CA GLU A 165 -9.03 2.45 5.05
C GLU A 165 -10.53 2.71 5.26
N PRO A 166 -11.10 3.75 4.63
CA PRO A 166 -10.42 4.90 4.05
C PRO A 166 -9.78 5.79 5.13
N ILE A 167 -8.89 6.68 4.70
CA ILE A 167 -8.39 7.78 5.55
C ILE A 167 -9.50 8.83 5.67
N ASP A 168 -9.83 9.26 6.88
CA ASP A 168 -10.93 10.17 7.15
C ASP A 168 -10.49 11.38 8.01
N SER A 169 -11.46 12.19 8.45
CA SER A 169 -11.25 13.37 9.30
C SER A 169 -10.25 14.40 8.77
N VAL A 170 -9.99 14.41 7.46
CA VAL A 170 -9.07 15.33 6.80
C VAL A 170 -9.50 16.80 6.98
N ASP A 171 -10.79 17.03 7.06
CA ASP A 171 -11.45 18.31 7.34
C ASP A 171 -11.19 18.83 8.77
N GLN A 172 -10.82 17.96 9.71
CA GLN A 172 -10.50 18.34 11.09
C GLN A 172 -9.08 18.91 11.24
N ILE A 173 -8.25 18.82 10.20
CA ILE A 173 -6.87 19.32 10.23
C ILE A 173 -6.87 20.86 10.28
N PRO A 174 -6.30 21.49 11.33
CA PRO A 174 -6.25 22.95 11.42
C PRO A 174 -5.48 23.57 10.26
N ARG A 175 -5.99 24.70 9.75
CA ARG A 175 -5.35 25.47 8.66
C ARG A 175 -3.88 25.83 8.95
N SER A 176 -3.50 25.94 10.22
CA SER A 176 -2.12 26.20 10.64
C SER A 176 -1.16 25.10 10.17
N ARG A 177 -1.53 23.81 10.23
CA ARG A 177 -0.65 22.70 9.81
C ARG A 177 -0.28 22.76 8.33
N TRP A 178 -1.25 23.17 7.50
CA TRP A 178 -1.07 23.36 6.06
C TRP A 178 -0.18 24.56 5.72
N ARG A 179 -0.05 25.51 6.66
CA ARG A 179 0.77 26.72 6.51
C ARG A 179 2.19 26.55 7.03
N LEU A 180 2.48 25.48 7.77
CA LEU A 180 3.81 25.21 8.29
C LEU A 180 4.80 24.91 7.16
N TYR A 181 6.05 25.28 7.41
CA TYR A 181 7.17 25.04 6.51
C TYR A 181 7.98 23.86 7.03
N CYS A 182 8.15 22.81 6.21
CA CYS A 182 8.95 21.66 6.63
C CYS A 182 10.44 22.03 6.63
N HIS A 183 11.08 21.92 7.79
CA HIS A 183 12.49 22.26 7.96
C HIS A 183 13.46 21.27 7.27
N LEU A 184 12.98 20.09 6.88
CA LEU A 184 13.81 19.06 6.23
C LEU A 184 13.79 19.16 4.70
N CYS A 185 12.63 19.44 4.10
CA CYS A 185 12.50 19.54 2.64
C CYS A 185 12.37 20.98 2.14
N HIS A 186 12.30 21.95 3.04
CA HIS A 186 12.26 23.38 2.70
C HIS A 186 11.05 23.78 1.86
N ARG A 187 9.90 23.12 2.05
CA ARG A 187 8.65 23.36 1.30
C ARG A 187 7.44 23.58 2.22
N LYS A 188 6.52 24.43 1.76
CA LYS A 188 5.20 24.68 2.35
C LYS A 188 4.13 23.97 1.51
N GLN A 189 4.09 22.65 1.59
CA GLN A 189 3.18 21.80 0.81
C GLN A 189 2.63 20.68 1.70
N GLY A 190 1.32 20.47 1.73
CA GLY A 190 0.72 19.45 2.61
C GLY A 190 0.67 19.88 4.08
N ALA A 191 0.46 18.93 4.99
CA ALA A 191 0.26 19.20 6.42
C ALA A 191 1.48 18.74 7.23
N CYS A 192 2.10 19.66 7.97
CA CYS A 192 3.23 19.32 8.84
C CYS A 192 2.78 18.93 10.25
N ILE A 193 3.61 18.11 10.88
CA ILE A 193 3.63 17.85 12.31
C ILE A 193 4.78 18.65 12.95
N GLN A 194 4.75 18.82 14.27
CA GLN A 194 5.74 19.61 15.01
C GLN A 194 6.46 18.74 16.03
N CYS A 195 7.65 19.19 16.42
CA CYS A 195 8.41 18.58 17.49
C CYS A 195 7.57 18.48 18.77
N ALA A 196 7.67 17.34 19.47
CA ALA A 196 6.97 17.11 20.73
C ALA A 196 7.59 17.89 21.91
N HIS A 197 8.80 18.42 21.76
CA HIS A 197 9.43 19.24 22.78
C HIS A 197 8.71 20.58 22.92
N ARG A 198 8.24 20.93 24.12
CA ARG A 198 7.30 22.04 24.38
C ARG A 198 7.74 23.40 23.85
N GLN A 199 9.05 23.68 23.83
CA GLN A 199 9.61 24.96 23.38
C GLN A 199 10.06 24.94 21.92
N CYS A 200 10.00 23.77 21.25
CA CYS A 200 10.44 23.63 19.87
C CYS A 200 9.26 23.80 18.91
N VAL A 201 9.37 24.77 18.01
CA VAL A 201 8.35 25.04 16.98
C VAL A 201 8.66 24.39 15.63
N THR A 202 9.80 23.70 15.52
CA THR A 202 10.26 23.06 14.29
C THR A 202 9.21 22.08 13.75
N ALA A 203 8.90 22.24 12.47
CA ALA A 203 7.88 21.47 11.78
C ALA A 203 8.48 20.61 10.65
N PHE A 204 7.85 19.47 10.39
CA PHE A 204 8.26 18.55 9.34
C PHE A 204 7.08 17.72 8.83
N HIS A 205 7.17 17.22 7.59
CA HIS A 205 6.27 16.16 7.14
C HIS A 205 6.61 14.84 7.84
N ALA A 206 5.60 14.01 8.11
CA ALA A 206 5.81 12.69 8.71
C ALA A 206 6.81 11.82 7.90
N THR A 207 6.69 11.82 6.58
CA THR A 207 7.61 11.12 5.67
C THR A 207 9.02 11.69 5.69
N CYS A 208 9.17 13.01 5.80
CA CYS A 208 10.48 13.64 5.91
C CYS A 208 11.15 13.30 7.25
N ALA A 209 10.40 13.33 8.35
CA ALA A 209 10.89 12.92 9.67
C ALA A 209 11.36 11.47 9.68
N ARG A 210 10.58 10.56 9.06
CA ARG A 210 10.95 9.15 8.89
C ARG A 210 12.25 9.00 8.10
N LYS A 211 12.36 9.67 6.94
CA LYS A 211 13.56 9.60 6.09
C LYS A 211 14.81 10.17 6.79
N ALA A 212 14.63 11.21 7.60
CA ALA A 212 15.69 11.79 8.41
C ALA A 212 15.98 11.00 9.71
N ARG A 213 15.34 9.84 9.91
CA ARG A 213 15.50 8.97 11.09
C ARG A 213 15.33 9.73 12.41
N LEU A 214 14.37 10.66 12.45
CA LEU A 214 14.00 11.33 13.70
C LEU A 214 13.36 10.32 14.66
N ALA A 215 13.47 10.56 15.97
CA ALA A 215 12.83 9.72 16.97
C ALA A 215 11.31 9.89 16.86
N MET A 216 10.64 8.83 16.40
CA MET A 216 9.20 8.78 16.13
C MET A 216 8.56 7.74 17.06
N ILE A 217 7.92 8.19 18.15
CA ILE A 217 7.28 7.31 19.13
C ILE A 217 5.80 7.12 18.78
N ARG A 218 5.43 5.89 18.39
CA ARG A 218 4.03 5.50 18.11
C ARG A 218 3.23 5.40 19.41
N LYS A 219 1.92 5.61 19.31
CA LYS A 219 0.97 5.36 20.39
C LYS A 219 0.86 3.83 20.64
N PRO A 220 0.94 3.36 21.90
CA PRO A 220 0.51 2.00 22.24
C PRO A 220 -1.01 1.87 22.10
N ARG A 221 -1.49 0.71 21.62
CA ARG A 221 -2.93 0.42 21.46
C ARG A 221 -3.64 0.73 22.80
N GLY A 222 -4.68 1.58 22.79
CA GLY A 222 -5.45 1.97 23.99
C GLY A 222 -5.04 3.26 24.73
N SER A 223 -3.93 3.93 24.40
CA SER A 223 -3.49 5.16 25.11
C SER A 223 -4.13 6.46 24.61
N SER A 224 -4.44 7.42 25.49
CA SER A 224 -4.94 8.75 25.08
C SER A 224 -3.85 9.71 24.58
N ARG A 225 -2.57 9.29 24.63
CA ARG A 225 -1.43 10.15 24.21
C ARG A 225 -1.34 10.26 22.69
N ARG A 226 -1.08 11.48 22.21
CA ARG A 226 -0.84 11.78 20.79
C ARG A 226 0.52 11.21 20.34
N PRO A 227 0.66 10.75 19.08
CA PRO A 227 1.95 10.34 18.54
C PRO A 227 2.95 11.51 18.62
N ALA A 228 4.20 11.21 18.93
CA ALA A 228 5.21 12.22 19.24
C ALA A 228 6.46 12.03 18.37
N VAL A 229 6.94 13.12 17.78
CA VAL A 229 8.21 13.15 17.04
C VAL A 229 9.15 14.14 17.69
N ALA A 230 10.38 13.72 17.99
CA ALA A 230 11.40 14.59 18.55
C ALA A 230 12.41 15.00 17.47
N ALA A 231 12.62 16.31 17.35
CA ALA A 231 13.76 16.84 16.61
C ALA A 231 15.06 16.64 17.43
N PRO A 232 16.24 16.59 16.78
CA PRO A 232 17.52 16.51 17.48
C PRO A 232 17.68 17.72 18.40
N MET A 233 18.28 17.54 19.60
CA MET A 233 18.40 18.62 20.60
C MET A 233 19.04 19.91 20.04
N ARG A 234 20.00 19.80 19.10
CA ARG A 234 20.63 20.93 18.40
C ARG A 234 19.68 21.78 17.53
N ARG A 235 18.46 21.29 17.28
CA ARG A 235 17.43 21.96 16.46
C ARG A 235 16.19 22.35 17.29
N CYS A 236 16.26 22.18 18.61
CA CYS A 236 15.20 22.52 19.56
C CYS A 236 15.45 23.84 20.31
N GLY A 237 16.63 24.46 20.12
CA GLY A 237 17.02 25.75 20.67
C GLY A 237 17.77 26.57 19.63
#